data_AF-A0A5C5WVT9-F1
#
_entry.id   AF-A0A5C5WVT9-F1
#
_cell.length_a   1.000
_cell.length_b   1.000
_cell.length_c   1.000
_cell.angle_alpha   90.00
_cell.angle_beta   90.00
_cell.angle_gamma   90.00
#
_symmetry.space_group_name_H-M   'P 1'
#
loop_
_entity.id
_entity.type
_entity.pdbx_description
1 polymer ?
#
loop_
_entity_poly.entity_id
_entity_poly.type
_entity_poly.pdbx_seq_one_letter_code
_entity_poly.pdbx_strand_id
1 'polypeptide(L)'
;MAAYDDLNVNRIFTVGILSIVVTAVTALAVQVLYYTMLGWQQEETAAESDYRRQNQILAEQAEEISTYGVNEETGNVIIPIDQAIEYLAKEKSKSAGNAKDSGSDET
;
A
#
# COMPACT_ATOMS: atom_id res chain seq x y z
N MET A 1 73.09 10.09 -20.53
CA MET A 1 71.78 10.64 -20.13
C MET A 1 70.91 10.67 -21.39
N ALA A 2 70.18 9.59 -21.66
CA ALA A 2 69.33 9.42 -22.85
C ALA A 2 68.34 8.23 -22.71
N ALA A 3 67.77 8.03 -21.52
CA ALA A 3 66.83 6.92 -21.26
C ALA A 3 65.35 7.33 -21.34
N TYR A 4 65.08 8.58 -21.71
CA TYR A 4 63.73 9.16 -21.77
C TYR A 4 63.23 9.40 -23.21
N ASP A 5 63.99 8.99 -24.22
CA ASP A 5 63.72 9.34 -25.64
C ASP A 5 62.87 8.31 -26.41
N ASP A 6 62.46 7.21 -25.76
CA ASP A 6 61.65 6.16 -26.44
C ASP A 6 60.30 5.94 -25.74
N LEU A 7 59.74 7.02 -25.17
CA LEU A 7 58.39 7.00 -24.62
C LEU A 7 57.40 6.87 -25.79
N ASN A 8 56.81 5.69 -25.94
CA ASN A 8 55.91 5.38 -27.04
C ASN A 8 54.56 6.11 -26.87
N VAL A 9 54.51 7.37 -27.32
CA VAL A 9 53.36 8.28 -27.19
C VAL A 9 52.08 7.68 -27.77
N ASN A 10 52.19 6.95 -28.89
CA ASN A 10 51.06 6.25 -29.50
C ASN A 10 50.45 5.20 -28.56
N ARG A 11 51.29 4.46 -27.84
CA ARG A 11 50.85 3.47 -26.84
C ARG A 11 50.18 4.14 -25.65
N ILE A 12 50.72 5.26 -25.17
CA ILE A 12 50.14 5.99 -24.05
C ILE A 12 48.76 6.53 -24.41
N PHE A 13 48.61 7.08 -25.62
CA PHE A 13 47.35 7.62 -26.09
C PHE A 13 46.27 6.54 -26.26
N THR A 14 46.64 5.40 -26.84
CA THR A 14 45.71 4.26 -26.99
C THR A 14 45.30 3.67 -25.63
N VAL A 15 46.24 3.49 -24.71
CA VAL A 15 45.93 3.04 -23.35
C VAL A 15 45.07 4.06 -22.60
N GLY A 16 45.31 5.37 -22.80
CA GLY A 16 44.52 6.44 -22.20
C GLY A 16 43.07 6.47 -22.70
N ILE A 17 42.83 6.27 -23.99
CA ILE A 17 41.47 6.17 -24.51
C ILE A 17 40.79 4.89 -24.01
N LEU A 18 41.51 3.77 -24.03
CA LEU A 18 40.98 2.50 -23.51
C LEU A 18 40.59 2.59 -22.04
N SER A 19 41.38 3.27 -21.20
CA SER A 19 41.06 3.41 -19.78
C SER A 19 39.78 4.20 -19.58
N ILE A 20 39.56 5.30 -20.32
CA ILE A 20 38.32 6.08 -20.26
C ILE A 20 37.12 5.21 -20.65
N VAL A 21 37.23 4.44 -21.73
CA VAL A 21 36.15 3.54 -22.17
C VAL A 21 35.84 2.49 -21.10
N VAL A 22 36.86 1.84 -20.55
CA VAL A 22 36.68 0.83 -19.49
C VAL A 22 36.03 1.45 -18.26
N THR A 23 36.44 2.65 -17.84
CA THR A 23 35.83 3.36 -16.71
C THR A 23 34.37 3.69 -17.00
N ALA A 24 34.05 4.18 -18.20
CA ALA A 24 32.67 4.51 -18.58
C ALA A 24 31.77 3.27 -18.58
N VAL A 25 32.23 2.16 -19.18
CA VAL A 25 31.50 0.88 -19.18
C VAL A 25 31.31 0.35 -17.76
N THR A 26 32.35 0.45 -16.92
CA THR A 26 32.27 0.01 -15.52
C THR A 26 31.24 0.83 -14.74
N ALA A 27 31.22 2.15 -14.92
CA ALA A 27 30.23 3.02 -14.28
C ALA A 27 28.80 2.65 -14.70
N LEU A 28 28.57 2.43 -15.99
CA LEU A 28 27.26 2.00 -16.51
C LEU A 28 26.87 0.62 -15.96
N ALA A 29 27.80 -0.33 -15.89
CA ALA A 29 27.54 -1.66 -15.34
C ALA A 29 27.13 -1.59 -13.86
N VAL A 30 27.81 -0.77 -13.06
CA VAL A 30 27.46 -0.54 -11.65
C VAL A 30 26.08 0.10 -11.53
N GLN A 31 25.75 1.07 -12.39
CA GLN A 31 24.42 1.69 -12.40
C GLN A 31 23.31 0.68 -12.69
N VAL A 32 23.49 -0.15 -13.73
CA VAL A 32 22.51 -1.20 -14.07
C VAL A 32 22.32 -2.15 -12.91
N LEU A 33 23.40 -2.62 -12.29
CA LEU A 33 23.36 -3.51 -11.14
C LEU A 33 22.62 -2.86 -9.95
N TYR A 34 22.95 -1.60 -9.64
CA TYR A 34 22.31 -0.85 -8.56
C TYR A 34 20.80 -0.71 -8.76
N TYR A 35 20.36 -0.26 -9.94
CA TYR A 35 18.93 -0.07 -10.21
C TYR A 35 18.16 -1.40 -10.29
N THR A 36 18.82 -2.48 -10.72
CA THR A 36 18.21 -3.82 -10.69
C THR A 36 17.95 -4.27 -9.26
N MET A 37 18.94 -4.13 -8.36
CA MET A 37 18.77 -4.44 -6.94
C MET A 37 17.72 -3.54 -6.28
N LEU A 38 17.71 -2.25 -6.60
CA LEU A 38 16.73 -1.30 -6.09
C LEU A 38 15.30 -1.70 -6.49
N GLY A 39 15.12 -2.14 -7.74
CA GLY A 39 13.83 -2.62 -8.25
C GLY A 39 13.33 -3.84 -7.48
N TRP A 40 14.17 -4.86 -7.28
CA TRP A 40 13.80 -6.04 -6.50
C TRP A 40 13.42 -5.70 -5.06
N GLN A 41 14.20 -4.86 -4.40
CA GLN A 41 13.92 -4.46 -3.03
C GLN A 41 12.62 -3.66 -2.92
N GLN A 42 12.34 -2.77 -3.87
CA GLN A 42 11.08 -2.03 -3.90
C GLN A 42 9.89 -2.94 -4.16
N GLU A 43 10.00 -3.87 -5.09
CA GLU A 43 8.92 -4.81 -5.41
C GLU A 43 8.61 -5.73 -4.22
N GLU A 44 9.64 -6.27 -3.57
CA GLU A 44 9.49 -7.10 -2.37
C GLU A 44 8.89 -6.31 -1.20
N THR A 45 9.38 -5.10 -0.96
CA THR A 45 8.87 -4.23 0.12
C THR A 45 7.43 -3.78 -0.14
N ALA A 46 7.10 -3.43 -1.39
CA ALA A 46 5.76 -3.02 -1.77
C ALA A 46 4.78 -4.18 -1.59
N ALA A 47 5.14 -5.37 -2.08
CA ALA A 47 4.36 -6.58 -1.90
C ALA A 47 4.12 -6.89 -0.41
N GLU A 48 5.18 -6.89 0.41
CA GLU A 48 5.05 -7.12 1.85
C GLU A 48 4.14 -6.08 2.52
N SER A 49 4.26 -4.80 2.14
CA SER A 49 3.42 -3.73 2.70
C SER A 49 1.94 -3.92 2.36
N ASP A 50 1.64 -4.32 1.12
CA ASP A 50 0.26 -4.58 0.67
C ASP A 50 -0.32 -5.82 1.35
N TYR A 51 0.45 -6.89 1.53
CA TYR A 51 0.01 -8.06 2.28
C TYR A 51 -0.27 -7.75 3.74
N ARG A 52 0.62 -6.99 4.41
CA ARG A 52 0.42 -6.61 5.82
C ARG A 52 -0.79 -5.72 6.00
N ARG A 53 -0.99 -4.74 5.12
CA ARG A 53 -2.15 -3.85 5.14
C ARG A 53 -3.46 -4.61 4.90
N GLN A 54 -3.50 -5.50 3.91
CA GLN A 54 -4.69 -6.30 3.62
C GLN A 54 -5.04 -7.24 4.77
N ASN A 55 -4.04 -7.90 5.36
CA ASN A 55 -4.27 -8.77 6.53
C ASN A 55 -4.74 -7.98 7.75
N GLN A 56 -4.26 -6.76 7.95
CA GLN A 56 -4.75 -5.91 9.03
C GLN A 56 -6.22 -5.53 8.83
N ILE A 57 -6.60 -5.12 7.61
CA ILE A 57 -8.01 -4.81 7.28
C ILE A 57 -8.90 -6.04 7.49
N LEU A 58 -8.44 -7.22 7.05
CA LEU A 58 -9.18 -8.47 7.25
C LEU A 58 -9.32 -8.82 8.73
N ALA A 59 -8.29 -8.58 9.55
CA ALA A 59 -8.35 -8.81 10.98
C ALA A 59 -9.34 -7.86 11.67
N GLU A 60 -9.30 -6.57 11.33
CA GLU A 60 -10.27 -5.58 11.83
C GLU A 60 -11.71 -5.93 11.43
N GLN A 61 -11.92 -6.35 10.18
CA GLN A 61 -13.25 -6.81 9.72
C GLN A 61 -13.71 -8.09 10.42
N ALA A 62 -12.81 -9.05 10.65
CA ALA A 62 -13.14 -10.27 11.37
C ALA A 62 -13.51 -9.99 12.83
N GLU A 63 -12.80 -9.06 13.48
CA GLU A 63 -13.11 -8.60 14.82
C GLU A 63 -14.49 -7.91 14.87
N GLU A 64 -14.77 -7.01 13.94
CA GLU A 64 -16.09 -6.35 13.85
C GLU A 64 -17.21 -7.37 13.62
N ILE A 65 -17.04 -8.30 12.67
CA ILE A 65 -18.04 -9.35 12.39
C ILE A 65 -18.26 -10.25 13.60
N SER A 66 -17.21 -10.53 14.39
CA SER A 66 -17.33 -11.39 15.58
C SER A 66 -18.26 -10.84 16.66
N THR A 67 -18.53 -9.53 16.64
CA THR A 67 -19.47 -8.89 17.56
C THR A 67 -20.94 -9.09 17.18
N TYR A 68 -21.19 -9.55 15.95
CA TYR A 68 -22.50 -9.97 15.48
C TYR A 68 -22.65 -11.48 15.64
N GLY A 69 -23.87 -11.94 15.91
CA GLY A 69 -24.10 -13.37 16.06
C GLY A 69 -25.55 -13.73 16.33
N VAL A 70 -25.78 -14.98 16.68
CA VAL A 70 -27.07 -15.48 17.15
C VAL A 70 -26.85 -16.19 18.48
N ASN A 71 -27.65 -15.85 19.47
CA ASN A 71 -27.64 -16.55 20.74
C ASN A 71 -28.28 -17.94 20.54
N GLU A 72 -27.49 -19.00 20.71
CA GLU A 72 -27.90 -20.38 20.41
C GLU A 72 -29.05 -20.89 21.29
N GLU A 73 -29.21 -20.38 22.51
CA GLU A 73 -30.28 -20.79 23.42
C GLU A 73 -31.62 -20.09 23.15
N THR A 74 -31.56 -18.83 22.73
CA THR A 74 -32.77 -17.98 22.57
C THR A 74 -33.16 -17.74 21.12
N GLY A 75 -32.26 -18.04 20.17
CA GLY A 75 -32.43 -17.72 18.75
C GLY A 75 -32.36 -16.22 18.44
N ASN A 76 -32.03 -15.38 19.42
CA ASN A 76 -32.00 -13.93 19.25
C ASN A 76 -30.75 -13.49 18.50
N VAL A 77 -30.91 -12.54 17.57
CA VAL A 77 -29.80 -11.91 16.86
C VAL A 77 -29.08 -10.95 17.80
N ILE A 78 -27.76 -11.13 17.90
CA ILE A 78 -26.86 -10.29 18.68
C ILE A 78 -26.32 -9.21 17.74
N ILE A 79 -26.57 -7.95 18.10
CA ILE A 79 -26.03 -6.78 17.43
C ILE A 79 -25.28 -5.92 18.46
N PRO A 80 -24.21 -5.21 18.06
CA PRO A 80 -23.56 -4.22 18.91
C PRO A 80 -24.53 -3.14 19.37
N ILE A 81 -24.36 -2.67 20.62
CA ILE A 81 -25.26 -1.70 21.25
C ILE A 81 -25.29 -0.38 20.47
N ASP A 82 -24.14 0.09 19.97
CA ASP A 82 -24.04 1.35 19.23
C ASP A 82 -24.88 1.32 17.95
N GLN A 83 -24.83 0.22 17.21
CA GLN A 83 -25.67 -0.03 16.02
C GLN A 83 -27.15 -0.08 16.41
N ALA A 84 -27.49 -0.73 17.51
CA ALA A 84 -28.88 -0.80 18.00
C ALA A 84 -29.45 0.60 18.32
N ILE A 85 -28.64 1.48 18.93
CA ILE A 85 -29.01 2.88 19.21
C ILE A 85 -29.24 3.65 17.90
N GLU A 86 -28.37 3.46 16.90
CA GLU A 86 -28.54 4.12 15.60
C GLU A 86 -29.83 3.67 14.89
N TYR A 87 -30.12 2.37 14.86
CA TYR A 87 -31.37 1.85 14.30
C TYR A 87 -32.59 2.45 14.99
N LEU A 88 -32.60 2.51 16.32
CA LEU A 88 -33.68 3.11 17.10
C LEU A 88 -33.83 4.60 16.83
N ALA A 89 -32.73 5.35 16.73
CA ALA A 89 -32.75 6.77 16.43
C ALA A 89 -33.31 7.04 15.01
N LYS A 90 -32.91 6.22 14.04
CA LYS A 90 -33.38 6.28 12.64
C LYS A 90 -34.85 5.90 12.50
N GLU A 91 -35.32 4.96 13.30
CA GLU A 91 -36.73 4.57 13.34
C GLU A 91 -37.59 5.66 13.99
N LYS A 92 -37.12 6.27 15.09
CA LYS A 92 -37.81 7.41 15.71
C LYS A 92 -37.86 8.63 14.79
N SER A 93 -36.80 8.93 14.04
CA SER A 93 -36.81 10.07 13.11
C SER A 93 -37.75 9.84 11.91
N LYS A 94 -37.85 8.60 11.41
CA LYS A 94 -38.84 8.23 10.38
C LYS A 94 -40.27 8.28 10.90
N SER A 95 -40.51 7.81 12.12
CA SER A 95 -41.85 7.79 12.72
C SER A 95 -42.38 9.21 13.04
N ALA A 96 -41.49 10.14 13.41
CA ALA A 96 -41.83 11.55 13.61
C ALA A 96 -42.25 12.29 12.32
N GLY A 97 -41.87 11.79 11.14
CA GLY A 97 -42.29 12.34 9.84
C GLY A 97 -43.70 11.91 9.41
N ASN A 98 -44.19 10.77 9.87
CA ASN A 98 -45.52 10.22 9.51
C ASN A 98 -46.66 10.71 10.42
N ALA A 99 -46.37 11.41 11.51
CA ALA A 99 -47.39 11.90 12.45
C ALA A 99 -48.03 13.25 12.05
N LYS A 100 -47.69 13.81 10.88
CA LYS A 100 -48.14 15.16 10.46
C LYS A 100 -49.21 15.18 9.35
N ASP A 101 -49.69 14.03 8.89
CA ASP A 101 -50.67 13.93 7.78
C ASP A 101 -51.96 13.16 8.13
N SER A 102 -52.27 12.97 9.42
CA SER A 102 -53.54 12.33 9.82
C SER A 102 -54.29 13.23 10.79
N GLY A 103 -54.86 14.32 10.29
CA GLY A 103 -55.71 15.17 11.10
C GLY A 103 -56.24 16.44 10.45
N SER A 104 -56.80 16.36 9.23
CA SER A 104 -57.78 17.35 8.76
C SER A 104 -58.49 16.90 7.48
N ASP A 105 -59.65 16.27 7.66
CA ASP A 105 -60.79 16.16 6.72
C ASP A 105 -61.94 15.61 7.59
N GLU A 106 -63.18 16.10 7.65
CA GLU A 106 -63.91 17.22 7.04
C GLU A 106 -65.06 17.57 8.02
N THR A 107 -65.62 18.77 7.85
CA THR A 107 -66.88 19.28 8.42
C THR A 107 -68.12 18.49 8.00
#